data_AF-A0A955ATI1-F1
#
_entry.id   AF-A0A955ATI1-F1
#
_cell.length_a   1.000
_cell.length_b   1.000
_cell.length_c   1.000
_cell.angle_alpha   90.00
_cell.angle_beta   90.00
_cell.angle_gamma   90.00
#
_symmetry.space_group_name_H-M   'P 1'
#
loop_
_entity.id
_entity.type
_entity.pdbx_description
1 polymer ?
#
loop_
_entity_poly.entity_id
_entity_poly.type
_entity_poly.pdbx_seq_one_letter_code
_entity_poly.pdbx_strand_id
1 'polypeptide(L)'
;MALTVFLSAVSKEFHESDPENPRGFTSYRDFLKEALRRLGRNYNVIVQEELAQGRGDLLQTLDNEIYNCSCIVHLVGRMAGALPEPASTRRMRERHSTFLSHEPELAKALSEATTVSYTQWELYLAFHYGMDRFVYFAKDVAPRSPKCQLLEIEPSQAEHVARVKLTGEHRDDFEDQRDLALKVVTSIVRCGLVPGPHDSNPTPEAIESARTDSQGLVEQIANAIRNPDLIAAALQDETGVDQFLHALDTATLKRELDRRTALEIVHQRQEQLRVASPSAKQRYKLAFAEFALGHYSEAMVAAQESATMAATEPDGQENALNACLLWHDIAVAAGRREEALVALEKGGALIDKERDPLLWADFHEQVAEFLLDHARFDHAEPLIDDIIDIREEHQPDETALAKSLLLWCHLLDHKANFKGAVDVSARAEHVFTKQISPDFAGISASLDFRGVALS
;
A
#
# COMPACT_ATOMS: atom_id res chain seq x y z
N MET A 1 -14.42 -22.79 -8.61
CA MET A 1 -13.46 -22.79 -9.73
C MET A 1 -12.19 -22.09 -9.23
N ALA A 2 -11.00 -22.53 -9.61
CA ALA A 2 -9.77 -21.84 -9.18
C ALA A 2 -9.60 -20.54 -9.98
N LEU A 3 -9.26 -19.44 -9.31
CA LEU A 3 -8.96 -18.17 -9.97
C LEU A 3 -7.67 -18.33 -10.78
N THR A 4 -7.76 -18.24 -12.10
CA THR A 4 -6.57 -18.30 -12.96
C THR A 4 -6.27 -16.92 -13.52
N VAL A 5 -5.13 -16.35 -13.13
CA VAL A 5 -4.70 -15.01 -13.52
C VAL A 5 -3.60 -15.13 -14.56
N PHE A 6 -3.78 -14.53 -15.74
CA PHE A 6 -2.68 -14.32 -16.67
C PHE A 6 -1.95 -13.02 -16.30
N LEU A 7 -0.65 -13.08 -16.03
CA LEU A 7 0.15 -11.89 -15.76
C LEU A 7 0.98 -11.52 -16.99
N SER A 8 0.55 -10.45 -17.64
CA SER A 8 1.13 -9.90 -18.86
C SER A 8 2.03 -8.71 -18.54
N ALA A 9 3.33 -8.84 -18.82
CA ALA A 9 4.31 -7.79 -18.59
C ALA A 9 5.56 -8.06 -19.44
N VAL A 10 6.26 -7.00 -19.86
CA VAL A 10 7.54 -7.15 -20.55
C VAL A 10 8.63 -7.60 -19.56
N SER A 11 9.18 -8.79 -19.77
CA SER A 11 10.12 -9.41 -18.82
C SER A 11 11.40 -8.60 -18.60
N LYS A 12 11.96 -8.00 -19.66
CA LYS A 12 13.11 -7.09 -19.57
C LYS A 12 12.83 -5.80 -18.79
N GLU A 13 11.56 -5.48 -18.54
CA GLU A 13 11.18 -4.28 -17.80
C GLU A 13 10.74 -4.60 -16.36
N PHE A 14 10.01 -5.70 -16.16
CA PHE A 14 9.33 -5.98 -14.88
C PHE A 14 9.76 -7.29 -14.19
N HIS A 15 10.58 -8.13 -14.81
CA HIS A 15 10.93 -9.45 -14.26
C HIS A 15 12.43 -9.73 -14.17
N GLU A 16 13.19 -9.57 -15.25
CA GLU A 16 14.59 -10.00 -15.29
C GLU A 16 15.43 -9.22 -14.26
N SER A 17 16.11 -9.93 -13.37
CA SER A 17 17.06 -9.33 -12.42
C SER A 17 18.49 -9.38 -12.97
N ASP A 18 19.41 -8.63 -12.34
CA ASP A 18 20.85 -8.79 -12.59
C ASP A 18 21.35 -10.03 -11.82
N PRO A 19 21.90 -11.07 -12.48
CA PRO A 19 22.46 -12.23 -11.79
C PRO A 19 23.58 -11.88 -10.79
N GLU A 20 24.34 -10.82 -11.07
CA GLU A 20 25.43 -10.35 -10.22
C GLU A 20 24.92 -9.47 -9.05
N ASN A 21 23.69 -8.98 -9.14
CA ASN A 21 23.04 -8.19 -8.09
C ASN A 21 21.54 -8.53 -7.97
N PRO A 22 21.19 -9.73 -7.50
CA PRO A 22 19.80 -10.18 -7.44
C PRO A 22 18.95 -9.39 -6.44
N ARG A 23 19.57 -8.64 -5.50
CA ARG A 23 18.87 -7.79 -4.53
C ARG A 23 18.64 -6.36 -5.03
N GLY A 24 19.24 -5.97 -6.16
CA GLY A 24 19.09 -4.63 -6.72
C GLY A 24 17.72 -4.35 -7.34
N PHE A 25 16.94 -5.40 -7.60
CA PHE A 25 15.60 -5.30 -8.17
C PHE A 25 14.74 -6.50 -7.76
N THR A 26 13.57 -6.23 -7.20
CA THR A 26 12.55 -7.26 -6.93
C THR A 26 11.64 -7.40 -8.13
N SER A 27 11.47 -8.62 -8.65
CA SER A 27 10.55 -8.85 -9.77
C SER A 27 9.11 -8.52 -9.39
N TYR A 28 8.43 -7.69 -10.20
CA TYR A 28 6.99 -7.44 -10.05
C TYR A 28 6.18 -8.73 -10.21
N ARG A 29 6.64 -9.61 -11.09
CA ARG A 29 5.96 -10.88 -11.35
C ARG A 29 6.01 -11.80 -10.14
N ASP A 30 7.18 -12.02 -9.57
CA ASP A 30 7.32 -12.90 -8.43
C ASP A 30 6.63 -12.30 -7.20
N PHE A 31 6.73 -10.97 -7.04
CA PHE A 31 6.05 -10.24 -5.98
C PHE A 31 4.52 -10.32 -6.10
N LEU A 32 3.97 -10.11 -7.30
CA LEU A 32 2.54 -10.27 -7.56
C LEU A 32 2.08 -11.71 -7.40
N LYS A 33 2.89 -12.68 -7.84
CA LYS A 33 2.59 -14.10 -7.64
C LYS A 33 2.46 -14.40 -6.15
N GLU A 34 3.36 -13.88 -5.32
CA GLU A 34 3.32 -14.00 -3.86
C GLU A 34 2.10 -13.31 -3.24
N ALA A 35 1.85 -12.05 -3.60
CA ALA A 35 0.67 -11.29 -3.15
C ALA A 35 -0.65 -11.98 -3.49
N LEU A 36 -0.80 -12.48 -4.73
CA LEU A 36 -2.01 -13.20 -5.15
C LEU A 36 -2.19 -14.52 -4.40
N ARG A 37 -1.12 -15.13 -3.85
CA ARG A 37 -1.26 -16.34 -3.03
C ARG A 37 -2.05 -16.11 -1.77
N ARG A 38 -1.97 -14.90 -1.23
CA ARG A 38 -2.64 -14.50 0.01
C ARG A 38 -4.16 -14.43 -0.15
N LEU A 39 -4.67 -14.40 -1.38
CA LEU A 39 -6.11 -14.46 -1.66
C LEU A 39 -6.75 -15.83 -1.34
N GLY A 40 -5.97 -16.90 -1.15
CA GLY A 40 -6.49 -18.19 -0.67
C GLY A 40 -5.88 -19.41 -1.36
N ARG A 41 -6.49 -20.59 -1.21
CA ARG A 41 -5.90 -21.88 -1.62
C ARG A 41 -6.13 -22.28 -3.08
N ASN A 42 -6.94 -21.55 -3.83
CA ASN A 42 -7.37 -21.92 -5.19
C ASN A 42 -7.09 -20.81 -6.20
N TYR A 43 -5.83 -20.40 -6.34
CA TYR A 43 -5.39 -19.49 -7.41
C TYR A 43 -4.26 -20.13 -8.22
N ASN A 44 -4.14 -19.73 -9.47
CA ASN A 44 -3.05 -20.07 -10.37
C ASN A 44 -2.61 -18.79 -11.10
N VAL A 45 -1.31 -18.55 -11.19
CA VAL A 45 -0.76 -17.42 -11.95
C VAL A 45 0.02 -17.99 -13.13
N ILE A 46 -0.40 -17.62 -14.33
CA ILE A 46 0.22 -18.02 -15.59
C ILE A 46 1.00 -16.84 -16.15
N VAL A 47 2.21 -17.12 -16.64
CA VAL A 47 3.09 -16.16 -17.31
C VAL A 47 3.66 -16.77 -18.57
N GLN A 48 3.95 -15.94 -19.59
CA GLN A 48 4.40 -16.40 -20.91
C GLN A 48 5.61 -17.35 -20.85
N GLU A 49 6.58 -17.08 -19.97
CA GLU A 49 7.83 -17.84 -19.84
C GLU A 49 7.64 -19.22 -19.19
N GLU A 50 6.54 -19.43 -18.47
CA GLU A 50 6.19 -20.72 -17.86
C GLU A 50 5.36 -21.59 -18.82
N LEU A 51 4.97 -21.07 -19.99
CA LEU A 51 4.19 -21.81 -20.96
C LEU A 51 5.00 -22.96 -21.56
N ALA A 52 4.39 -24.15 -21.56
CA ALA A 52 5.00 -25.32 -22.17
C ALA A 52 5.28 -25.05 -23.66
N GLN A 53 6.47 -25.40 -24.13
CA GLN A 53 6.80 -25.34 -25.55
C GLN A 53 5.93 -26.36 -26.31
N GLY A 54 4.80 -25.89 -26.82
CA GLY A 54 3.87 -26.68 -27.61
C GLY A 54 4.36 -26.92 -29.04
N ARG A 55 3.59 -27.70 -29.80
CA ARG A 55 3.82 -27.93 -31.25
C ARG A 55 3.40 -26.75 -32.14
N GLY A 56 2.78 -25.71 -31.57
CA GLY A 56 2.32 -24.49 -32.27
C GLY A 56 3.25 -23.29 -32.07
N ASP A 57 2.96 -22.18 -32.75
CA ASP A 57 3.66 -20.92 -32.50
C ASP A 57 3.23 -20.27 -31.18
N LEU A 58 4.04 -19.34 -30.67
CA LEU A 58 3.80 -18.72 -29.37
C LEU A 58 2.48 -17.95 -29.31
N LEU A 59 2.03 -17.30 -30.39
CA LEU A 59 0.73 -16.60 -30.40
C LEU A 59 -0.43 -17.58 -30.26
N GLN A 60 -0.36 -18.75 -30.91
CA GLN A 60 -1.36 -19.80 -30.71
C GLN A 60 -1.38 -20.34 -29.27
N THR A 61 -0.22 -20.41 -28.63
CA THR A 61 -0.15 -20.86 -27.24
C THR A 61 -0.78 -19.81 -26.32
N LEU A 62 -0.43 -18.52 -26.48
CA LEU A 62 -1.05 -17.41 -25.75
C LEU A 62 -2.57 -17.37 -25.91
N ASP A 63 -3.06 -17.54 -27.14
CA ASP A 63 -4.48 -17.61 -27.48
C ASP A 63 -5.24 -18.64 -26.63
N ASN A 64 -4.72 -19.87 -26.57
CA ASN A 64 -5.33 -20.95 -25.80
C ASN A 64 -5.25 -20.73 -24.29
N GLU A 65 -4.10 -20.25 -23.79
CA GLU A 65 -3.88 -20.07 -22.35
C GLU A 65 -4.74 -18.92 -21.80
N ILE A 66 -4.78 -17.79 -22.52
CA ILE A 66 -5.61 -16.65 -22.14
C ILE A 66 -7.09 -17.04 -22.17
N TYR A 67 -7.57 -17.76 -23.18
CA TYR A 67 -8.97 -18.22 -23.20
C TYR A 67 -9.39 -18.98 -21.92
N ASN A 68 -8.46 -19.70 -21.28
CA ASN A 68 -8.72 -20.47 -20.06
C ASN A 68 -8.51 -19.69 -18.76
N CYS A 69 -8.08 -18.44 -18.82
CA CYS A 69 -7.89 -17.58 -17.66
C CYS A 69 -9.20 -16.92 -17.21
N SER A 70 -9.29 -16.61 -15.92
CA SER A 70 -10.41 -15.86 -15.34
C SER A 70 -10.24 -14.36 -15.54
N CYS A 71 -9.00 -13.87 -15.45
CA CYS A 71 -8.66 -12.46 -15.66
C CYS A 71 -7.22 -12.30 -16.14
N ILE A 72 -6.90 -11.11 -16.64
CA ILE A 72 -5.55 -10.68 -16.98
C ILE A 72 -5.14 -9.48 -16.12
N VAL A 73 -3.92 -9.52 -15.60
CA VAL A 73 -3.22 -8.34 -15.06
C VAL A 73 -2.18 -7.93 -16.10
N HIS A 74 -2.31 -6.73 -16.65
CA HIS A 74 -1.46 -6.23 -17.72
C HIS A 74 -0.67 -5.01 -17.24
N LEU A 75 0.65 -5.14 -17.20
CA LEU A 75 1.56 -4.08 -16.77
C LEU A 75 2.14 -3.38 -17.98
N VAL A 76 1.92 -2.07 -18.03
CA VAL A 76 2.35 -1.23 -19.14
C VAL A 76 3.47 -0.33 -18.68
N GLY A 77 4.65 -0.56 -19.26
CA GLY A 77 5.84 0.26 -19.07
C GLY A 77 6.28 0.97 -20.35
N ARG A 78 7.59 1.22 -20.46
CA ARG A 78 8.23 1.91 -21.59
C ARG A 78 8.53 0.98 -22.77
N MET A 79 8.69 -0.32 -22.53
CA MET A 79 9.03 -1.30 -23.56
C MET A 79 7.78 -1.96 -24.14
N ALA A 80 7.77 -2.24 -25.45
CA ALA A 80 6.70 -3.03 -26.08
C ALA A 80 6.94 -4.54 -25.97
N GLY A 81 8.19 -4.99 -25.83
CA GLY A 81 8.54 -6.40 -25.85
C GLY A 81 8.78 -6.96 -27.26
N ALA A 82 8.83 -8.28 -27.40
CA ALA A 82 9.20 -8.94 -28.65
C ALA A 82 8.04 -8.98 -29.66
N LEU A 83 8.37 -8.86 -30.94
CA LEU A 83 7.39 -8.98 -32.03
C LEU A 83 7.16 -10.44 -32.44
N PRO A 84 5.91 -10.84 -32.70
CA PRO A 84 5.63 -12.10 -33.35
C PRO A 84 6.16 -12.14 -34.78
N GLU A 85 6.44 -13.35 -35.26
CA GLU A 85 6.72 -13.54 -36.68
C GLU A 85 5.49 -13.17 -37.52
N PRO A 86 5.66 -12.55 -38.71
CA PRO A 86 4.53 -12.17 -39.56
C PRO A 86 3.59 -13.33 -39.91
N ALA A 87 4.13 -14.55 -40.03
CA ALA A 87 3.35 -15.75 -40.30
C ALA A 87 2.43 -16.13 -39.13
N SER A 88 2.89 -15.97 -37.88
CA SER A 88 2.09 -16.22 -36.67
C SER A 88 0.95 -15.22 -36.56
N THR A 89 1.22 -13.94 -36.81
CA THR A 89 0.19 -12.89 -36.82
C THR A 89 -0.88 -13.15 -37.89
N ARG A 90 -0.48 -13.60 -39.08
CA ARG A 90 -1.43 -13.95 -40.15
C ARG A 90 -2.33 -15.11 -39.74
N ARG A 91 -1.74 -16.21 -39.23
CA ARG A 91 -2.51 -17.37 -38.73
C ARG A 91 -3.46 -16.98 -37.61
N MET A 92 -3.05 -16.07 -36.73
CA MET A 92 -3.88 -15.57 -35.65
C MET A 92 -5.12 -14.83 -36.16
N ARG A 93 -4.95 -13.93 -37.14
CA ARG A 93 -6.07 -13.21 -37.77
C ARG A 93 -6.98 -14.13 -38.59
N GLU A 94 -6.43 -15.15 -39.26
CA GLU A 94 -7.21 -16.16 -39.97
C GLU A 94 -8.08 -16.99 -39.01
N ARG A 95 -7.54 -17.36 -37.84
CA ARG A 95 -8.27 -18.10 -36.80
C ARG A 95 -9.41 -17.29 -36.22
N HIS A 96 -9.17 -16.00 -35.97
CA HIS A 96 -10.12 -15.08 -35.35
C HIS A 96 -10.60 -14.03 -36.35
N SER A 97 -11.36 -14.45 -37.35
CA SER A 97 -11.91 -13.54 -38.37
C SER A 97 -12.83 -12.44 -37.80
N THR A 98 -13.36 -12.63 -36.59
CA THR A 98 -14.18 -11.67 -35.84
C THR A 98 -13.42 -11.07 -34.65
N PHE A 99 -12.09 -11.02 -34.70
CA PHE A 99 -11.27 -10.48 -33.62
C PHE A 99 -11.72 -9.06 -33.24
N LEU A 100 -11.97 -8.84 -31.94
CA LEU A 100 -12.46 -7.57 -31.40
C LEU A 100 -13.79 -7.07 -32.00
N SER A 101 -14.65 -7.95 -32.50
CA SER A 101 -15.96 -7.54 -33.03
C SER A 101 -16.85 -6.81 -32.01
N HIS A 102 -16.60 -7.00 -30.72
CA HIS A 102 -17.29 -6.32 -29.63
C HIS A 102 -16.65 -4.97 -29.23
N GLU A 103 -15.47 -4.67 -29.75
CA GLU A 103 -14.68 -3.47 -29.46
C GLU A 103 -14.32 -2.73 -30.76
N PRO A 104 -15.30 -2.16 -31.48
CA PRO A 104 -15.10 -1.66 -32.85
C PRO A 104 -14.08 -0.52 -32.95
N GLU A 105 -13.97 0.32 -31.92
CA GLU A 105 -12.99 1.40 -31.88
C GLU A 105 -11.56 0.86 -31.74
N LEU A 106 -11.36 -0.13 -30.86
CA LEU A 106 -10.08 -0.81 -30.69
C LEU A 106 -9.70 -1.63 -31.93
N ALA A 107 -10.68 -2.33 -32.53
CA ALA A 107 -10.50 -3.06 -33.78
C ALA A 107 -10.06 -2.13 -34.92
N LYS A 108 -10.66 -0.95 -35.04
CA LYS A 108 -10.26 0.07 -36.01
C LYS A 108 -8.85 0.61 -35.74
N ALA A 109 -8.49 0.80 -34.47
CA ALA A 109 -7.15 1.23 -34.08
C ALA A 109 -6.06 0.16 -34.33
N LEU A 110 -6.45 -1.13 -34.35
CA LEU A 110 -5.61 -2.28 -34.68
C LEU A 110 -5.70 -2.67 -36.16
N SER A 111 -5.41 -1.69 -37.02
CA SER A 111 -5.34 -1.89 -38.47
C SER A 111 -4.39 -3.02 -38.88
N GLU A 112 -4.48 -3.48 -40.13
CA GLU A 112 -3.60 -4.53 -40.66
C GLU A 112 -2.12 -4.16 -40.65
N ALA A 113 -1.79 -2.86 -40.70
CA ALA A 113 -0.42 -2.35 -40.67
C ALA A 113 0.15 -2.16 -39.25
N THR A 114 -0.65 -2.35 -38.22
CA THR A 114 -0.23 -2.11 -36.83
C THR A 114 0.68 -3.23 -36.34
N THR A 115 1.90 -2.87 -35.95
CA THR A 115 2.86 -3.78 -35.35
C THR A 115 2.51 -3.98 -33.87
N VAL A 116 2.21 -5.21 -33.47
CA VAL A 116 1.77 -5.56 -32.11
C VAL A 116 2.71 -6.61 -31.54
N SER A 117 3.30 -6.34 -30.37
CA SER A 117 4.18 -7.28 -29.67
C SER A 117 3.40 -8.43 -29.04
N TYR A 118 4.09 -9.50 -28.63
CA TYR A 118 3.47 -10.61 -27.89
C TYR A 118 2.74 -10.10 -26.64
N THR A 119 3.38 -9.24 -25.84
CA THR A 119 2.79 -8.69 -24.61
C THR A 119 1.54 -7.85 -24.90
N GLN A 120 1.52 -7.10 -26.00
CA GLN A 120 0.34 -6.34 -26.41
C GLN A 120 -0.79 -7.26 -26.93
N TRP A 121 -0.45 -8.35 -27.62
CA TRP A 121 -1.41 -9.38 -28.03
C TRP A 121 -2.11 -10.03 -26.83
N GLU A 122 -1.40 -10.24 -25.72
CA GLU A 122 -1.98 -10.81 -24.49
C GLU A 122 -3.19 -9.99 -24.01
N LEU A 123 -3.08 -8.66 -23.97
CA LEU A 123 -4.20 -7.79 -23.60
C LEU A 123 -5.33 -7.82 -24.63
N TYR A 124 -5.01 -7.76 -25.94
CA TYR A 124 -6.04 -7.75 -26.98
C TYR A 124 -6.81 -9.06 -27.10
N LEU A 125 -6.18 -10.18 -26.75
CA LEU A 125 -6.87 -11.46 -26.60
C LEU A 125 -7.87 -11.43 -25.45
N ALA A 126 -7.51 -10.83 -24.31
CA ALA A 126 -8.44 -10.67 -23.21
C ALA A 126 -9.66 -9.80 -23.57
N PHE A 127 -9.46 -8.74 -24.38
CA PHE A 127 -10.57 -7.97 -24.95
C PHE A 127 -11.44 -8.83 -25.87
N HIS A 128 -10.83 -9.62 -26.76
CA HIS A 128 -11.56 -10.49 -27.66
C HIS A 128 -12.45 -11.51 -26.92
N TYR A 129 -11.96 -12.05 -25.81
CA TYR A 129 -12.68 -13.01 -24.98
C TYR A 129 -13.63 -12.39 -23.95
N GLY A 130 -13.73 -11.06 -23.87
CA GLY A 130 -14.61 -10.39 -22.89
C GLY A 130 -14.21 -10.66 -21.44
N MET A 131 -12.92 -10.94 -21.18
CA MET A 131 -12.39 -11.29 -19.86
C MET A 131 -12.19 -10.06 -18.98
N ASP A 132 -12.27 -10.19 -17.65
CA ASP A 132 -11.84 -9.12 -16.75
C ASP A 132 -10.38 -8.73 -16.97
N ARG A 133 -10.15 -7.43 -17.17
CA ARG A 133 -8.84 -6.84 -17.47
C ARG A 133 -8.46 -5.84 -16.37
N PHE A 134 -7.26 -6.00 -15.83
CA PHE A 134 -6.67 -5.09 -14.86
C PHE A 134 -5.38 -4.51 -15.45
N VAL A 135 -5.50 -3.36 -16.10
CA VAL A 135 -4.38 -2.70 -16.78
C VAL A 135 -3.83 -1.59 -15.90
N TYR A 136 -2.53 -1.64 -15.62
CA TYR A 136 -1.83 -0.66 -14.78
C TYR A 136 -0.63 -0.06 -15.51
N PHE A 137 -0.47 1.27 -15.41
CA PHE A 137 0.67 1.98 -15.98
C PHE A 137 1.75 2.20 -14.92
N ALA A 138 2.99 1.87 -15.27
CA ALA A 138 4.10 2.10 -14.37
C ALA A 138 4.52 3.58 -14.40
N LYS A 139 4.54 4.26 -13.25
CA LYS A 139 5.05 5.64 -13.15
C LYS A 139 6.55 5.70 -13.46
N ASP A 140 7.05 6.91 -13.70
CA ASP A 140 8.48 7.14 -13.94
C ASP A 140 9.36 6.82 -12.73
N VAL A 141 8.81 6.97 -11.53
CA VAL A 141 9.49 6.64 -10.27
C VAL A 141 9.55 5.15 -10.00
N ALA A 142 8.74 4.34 -10.70
CA ALA A 142 8.65 2.93 -10.40
C ALA A 142 9.95 2.20 -10.76
N PRO A 143 10.53 1.39 -9.84
CA PRO A 143 11.74 0.64 -10.13
C PRO A 143 11.55 -0.19 -11.41
N ARG A 144 12.58 -0.21 -12.26
CA ARG A 144 12.61 -1.04 -13.48
C ARG A 144 13.70 -2.08 -13.35
N SER A 145 13.51 -3.18 -14.07
CA SER A 145 14.55 -4.19 -14.25
C SER A 145 15.84 -3.52 -14.75
N PRO A 146 17.02 -3.98 -14.30
CA PRO A 146 18.30 -3.53 -14.85
C PRO A 146 18.48 -3.86 -16.34
N LYS A 147 17.60 -4.70 -16.92
CA LYS A 147 17.56 -4.99 -18.36
C LYS A 147 16.70 -4.01 -19.15
N CYS A 148 16.00 -3.09 -18.48
CA CYS A 148 15.27 -1.99 -19.09
C CYS A 148 16.27 -0.91 -19.52
N GLN A 149 16.62 -0.90 -20.81
CA GLN A 149 17.63 0.01 -21.35
C GLN A 149 17.06 1.38 -21.76
N LEU A 150 15.74 1.56 -21.64
CA LEU A 150 15.05 2.72 -22.19
C LEU A 150 14.74 3.79 -21.14
N LEU A 151 15.16 5.01 -21.46
CA LEU A 151 14.77 6.21 -20.73
C LEU A 151 13.43 6.76 -21.21
N GLU A 152 13.07 6.53 -22.48
CA GLU A 152 11.83 6.99 -23.10
C GLU A 152 10.97 5.80 -23.56
N ILE A 153 9.68 6.04 -23.75
CA ILE A 153 8.73 5.03 -24.23
C ILE A 153 9.00 4.68 -25.71
N GLU A 154 8.96 3.39 -26.06
CA GLU A 154 9.06 2.97 -27.47
C GLU A 154 7.84 3.46 -28.26
N PRO A 155 7.99 3.86 -29.54
CA PRO A 155 6.86 4.34 -30.34
C PRO A 155 5.68 3.35 -30.40
N SER A 156 5.97 2.06 -30.60
CA SER A 156 4.94 1.00 -30.60
C SER A 156 4.24 0.85 -29.25
N GLN A 157 4.94 1.16 -28.15
CA GLN A 157 4.38 1.15 -26.81
C GLN A 157 3.55 2.41 -26.53
N ALA A 158 3.97 3.58 -27.01
CA ALA A 158 3.20 4.81 -26.92
C ALA A 158 1.86 4.68 -27.67
N GLU A 159 1.87 4.08 -28.86
CA GLU A 159 0.63 3.77 -29.58
C GLU A 159 -0.24 2.76 -28.83
N HIS A 160 0.36 1.75 -28.19
CA HIS A 160 -0.38 0.80 -27.35
C HIS A 160 -1.03 1.48 -26.15
N VAL A 161 -0.31 2.35 -25.43
CA VAL A 161 -0.86 3.19 -24.35
C VAL A 161 -2.04 4.02 -24.86
N ALA A 162 -1.91 4.65 -26.02
CA ALA A 162 -3.02 5.41 -26.63
C ALA A 162 -4.24 4.51 -26.89
N ARG A 163 -4.04 3.31 -27.45
CA ARG A 163 -5.11 2.33 -27.69
C ARG A 163 -5.78 1.87 -26.40
N VAL A 164 -5.02 1.59 -25.34
CA VAL A 164 -5.57 1.22 -24.03
C VAL A 164 -6.36 2.38 -23.42
N LYS A 165 -5.87 3.61 -23.54
CA LYS A 165 -6.59 4.79 -23.05
C LYS A 165 -7.92 5.02 -23.78
N LEU A 166 -7.99 4.69 -25.08
CA LEU A 166 -9.23 4.78 -25.85
C LEU A 166 -10.33 3.87 -25.30
N THR A 167 -10.00 2.73 -24.69
CA THR A 167 -11.02 1.82 -24.15
C THR A 167 -11.63 2.33 -22.85
N GLY A 168 -10.95 3.24 -22.14
CA GLY A 168 -11.37 3.71 -20.81
C GLY A 168 -11.29 2.66 -19.70
N GLU A 169 -10.76 1.46 -19.99
CA GLU A 169 -10.74 0.34 -19.03
C GLU A 169 -9.43 0.19 -18.25
N HIS A 170 -8.47 1.08 -18.47
CA HIS A 170 -7.30 1.14 -17.61
C HIS A 170 -7.72 1.49 -16.18
N ARG A 171 -6.99 0.91 -15.21
CA ARG A 171 -7.23 1.14 -13.78
C ARG A 171 -6.42 2.35 -13.35
N ASP A 172 -5.38 2.14 -12.57
CA ASP A 172 -4.55 3.19 -11.99
C ASP A 172 -3.08 3.04 -12.41
N ASP A 173 -2.30 4.07 -12.12
CA ASP A 173 -0.84 4.01 -12.23
C ASP A 173 -0.24 3.36 -10.96
N PHE A 174 1.00 2.86 -11.02
CA PHE A 174 1.70 2.32 -9.85
C PHE A 174 3.14 2.83 -9.70
N GLU A 175 3.58 2.93 -8.45
CA GLU A 175 4.90 3.46 -8.06
C GLU A 175 5.93 2.41 -7.66
N ASP A 176 5.50 1.23 -7.24
CA ASP A 176 6.39 0.13 -6.86
C ASP A 176 5.61 -1.19 -6.84
N GLN A 177 6.30 -2.28 -6.49
CA GLN A 177 5.74 -3.63 -6.44
C GLN A 177 4.62 -3.75 -5.40
N ARG A 178 4.74 -3.04 -4.27
CA ARG A 178 3.79 -3.10 -3.15
C ARG A 178 2.50 -2.37 -3.50
N ASP A 179 2.63 -1.15 -4.02
CA ASP A 179 1.51 -0.36 -4.54
C ASP A 179 0.74 -1.12 -5.62
N LEU A 180 1.45 -1.74 -6.57
CA LEU A 180 0.82 -2.58 -7.59
C LEU A 180 0.10 -3.78 -6.99
N ALA A 181 0.72 -4.49 -6.05
CA ALA A 181 0.12 -5.67 -5.43
C ALA A 181 -1.20 -5.36 -4.72
N LEU A 182 -1.23 -4.28 -3.93
CA LEU A 182 -2.44 -3.84 -3.24
C LEU A 182 -3.53 -3.43 -4.25
N LYS A 183 -3.19 -2.63 -5.26
CA LYS A 183 -4.14 -2.23 -6.33
C LYS A 183 -4.74 -3.41 -7.09
N VAL A 184 -3.92 -4.40 -7.43
CA VAL A 184 -4.34 -5.64 -8.09
C VAL A 184 -5.27 -6.45 -7.19
N VAL A 185 -4.87 -6.69 -5.94
CA VAL A 185 -5.66 -7.43 -4.95
C VAL A 185 -7.01 -6.76 -4.71
N THR A 186 -7.02 -5.44 -4.44
CA THR A 186 -8.24 -4.66 -4.25
C THR A 186 -9.16 -4.78 -5.46
N SER A 187 -8.61 -4.71 -6.68
CA SER A 187 -9.40 -4.80 -7.91
C SER A 187 -10.01 -6.20 -8.11
N ILE A 188 -9.24 -7.26 -7.87
CA ILE A 188 -9.70 -8.65 -7.96
C ILE A 188 -10.81 -8.93 -6.95
N VAL A 189 -10.64 -8.50 -5.69
CA VAL A 189 -11.64 -8.68 -4.62
C VAL A 189 -12.91 -7.89 -4.93
N ARG A 190 -12.78 -6.63 -5.35
CA ARG A 190 -13.92 -5.76 -5.71
C ARG A 190 -14.70 -6.27 -6.93
N CYS A 191 -14.03 -6.93 -7.88
CA CYS A 191 -14.70 -7.58 -9.00
C CYS A 191 -15.37 -8.93 -8.63
N GLY A 192 -15.21 -9.40 -7.39
CA GLY A 192 -15.83 -10.65 -6.92
C GLY A 192 -15.18 -11.91 -7.51
N LEU A 193 -13.91 -11.83 -7.93
CA LEU A 193 -13.18 -12.95 -8.52
C LEU A 193 -12.64 -13.93 -7.46
N VAL A 194 -12.72 -13.58 -6.18
CA VAL A 194 -12.29 -14.41 -5.05
C VAL A 194 -13.43 -14.49 -4.03
N PRO A 195 -13.84 -15.70 -3.59
CA PRO A 195 -14.80 -15.86 -2.50
C PRO A 195 -14.18 -15.42 -1.16
N GLY A 196 -14.96 -14.77 -0.31
CA GLY A 196 -14.50 -14.31 1.00
C GLY A 196 -14.38 -15.46 2.01
N PRO A 197 -13.62 -15.31 3.12
CA PRO A 197 -13.61 -16.28 4.22
C PRO A 197 -15.00 -16.39 4.89
N HIS A 198 -15.81 -15.33 4.78
CA HIS A 198 -17.19 -15.25 5.22
C HIS A 198 -18.08 -14.99 4.00
N ASP A 199 -18.27 -16.01 3.16
CA ASP A 199 -19.12 -15.97 1.95
C ASP A 199 -20.63 -15.94 2.30
N SER A 200 -21.00 -15.16 3.33
CA SER A 200 -22.38 -14.83 3.63
C SER A 200 -22.77 -13.62 2.79
N ASN A 201 -23.74 -13.82 1.90
CA ASN A 201 -24.33 -12.70 1.15
C ASN A 201 -24.85 -11.64 2.14
N PRO A 202 -24.35 -10.40 2.08
CA PRO A 202 -24.79 -9.36 2.98
C PRO A 202 -26.28 -9.07 2.80
N THR A 203 -26.97 -8.77 3.89
CA THR A 203 -28.39 -8.40 3.85
C THR A 203 -28.55 -7.03 3.20
N PRO A 204 -29.66 -6.76 2.47
CA PRO A 204 -29.93 -5.42 1.94
C PRO A 204 -29.86 -4.32 3.01
N GLU A 205 -30.29 -4.62 4.24
CA GLU A 205 -30.25 -3.72 5.38
C GLU A 205 -28.80 -3.39 5.80
N ALA A 206 -27.90 -4.38 5.85
CA ALA A 206 -26.49 -4.16 6.17
C ALA A 206 -25.80 -3.29 5.10
N ILE A 207 -26.07 -3.57 3.82
CA ILE A 207 -25.56 -2.79 2.69
C ILE A 207 -26.01 -1.33 2.80
N GLU A 208 -27.30 -1.09 3.04
CA GLU A 208 -27.85 0.27 3.10
C GLU A 208 -27.35 1.03 4.34
N SER A 209 -27.23 0.33 5.48
CA SER A 209 -26.61 0.91 6.68
C SER A 209 -25.17 1.33 6.43
N ALA A 210 -24.39 0.50 5.72
CA ALA A 210 -23.00 0.80 5.39
C ALA A 210 -22.86 1.92 4.34
N ARG A 211 -23.80 2.04 3.39
CA ARG A 211 -23.85 3.17 2.44
C ARG A 211 -24.17 4.47 3.14
N THR A 212 -25.11 4.45 4.08
CA THR A 212 -25.48 5.63 4.89
C THR A 212 -24.31 6.10 5.75
N ASP A 213 -23.54 5.16 6.32
CA ASP A 213 -22.33 5.43 7.10
C ASP A 213 -21.05 4.99 6.36
N SER A 214 -20.90 5.43 5.11
CA SER A 214 -19.74 5.04 4.29
C SER A 214 -18.42 5.56 4.87
N GLN A 215 -18.46 6.73 5.52
CA GLN A 215 -17.29 7.32 6.17
C GLN A 215 -16.85 6.49 7.38
N GLY A 216 -17.79 6.02 8.22
CA GLY A 216 -17.46 5.16 9.35
C GLY A 216 -16.95 3.78 8.91
N LEU A 217 -17.34 3.27 7.73
CA LEU A 217 -16.74 2.05 7.16
C LEU A 217 -15.29 2.31 6.73
N VAL A 218 -15.03 3.41 6.02
CA VAL A 218 -13.68 3.83 5.61
C VAL A 218 -12.75 3.93 6.82
N GLU A 219 -13.17 4.64 7.87
CA GLU A 219 -12.37 4.84 9.08
C GLU A 219 -12.10 3.54 9.82
N GLN A 220 -13.05 2.60 9.84
CA GLN A 220 -12.85 1.29 10.45
C GLN A 220 -11.79 0.47 9.73
N ILE A 221 -11.82 0.42 8.40
CA ILE A 221 -10.82 -0.29 7.60
C ILE A 221 -9.45 0.37 7.80
N ALA A 222 -9.35 1.68 7.59
CA ALA A 222 -8.09 2.41 7.72
C ALA A 222 -7.47 2.29 9.12
N ASN A 223 -8.27 2.42 10.19
CA ASN A 223 -7.75 2.27 11.56
C ASN A 223 -7.32 0.84 11.87
N ALA A 224 -7.96 -0.18 11.28
CA ALA A 224 -7.50 -1.56 11.39
C ALA A 224 -6.19 -1.82 10.62
N ILE A 225 -5.92 -1.06 9.55
CA ILE A 225 -4.60 -1.08 8.88
C ILE A 225 -3.55 -0.42 9.78
N ARG A 226 -3.85 0.74 10.39
CA ARG A 226 -2.92 1.51 11.25
C ARG A 226 -2.47 0.74 12.48
N ASN A 227 -3.41 0.06 13.12
CA ASN A 227 -3.18 -0.68 14.35
C ASN A 227 -3.46 -2.16 14.11
N PRO A 228 -2.56 -2.87 13.39
CA PRO A 228 -2.73 -4.29 13.16
C PRO A 228 -2.68 -5.03 14.50
N ASP A 229 -3.56 -6.01 14.70
CA ASP A 229 -3.44 -6.90 15.85
C ASP A 229 -2.12 -7.68 15.72
N LEU A 230 -1.16 -7.37 16.59
CA LEU A 230 0.20 -7.92 16.56
C LEU A 230 0.24 -9.45 16.72
N ILE A 231 -0.81 -10.06 17.26
CA ILE A 231 -0.91 -11.52 17.40
C ILE A 231 -1.36 -12.17 16.08
N ALA A 232 -2.12 -11.46 15.25
CA ALA A 232 -2.64 -11.94 13.97
C ALA A 232 -1.77 -11.53 12.76
N ALA A 233 -1.02 -10.43 12.88
CA ALA A 233 0.01 -10.00 11.93
C ALA A 233 1.25 -10.90 12.04
N ALA A 234 1.11 -12.18 11.66
CA ALA A 234 2.23 -13.09 11.58
C ALA A 234 3.35 -12.48 10.71
N LEU A 235 4.57 -12.58 11.24
CA LEU A 235 5.85 -12.31 10.60
C LEU A 235 5.86 -12.54 9.07
N GLN A 236 6.47 -11.60 8.32
CA GLN A 236 6.92 -11.72 6.91
C GLN A 236 5.90 -11.44 5.78
N ASP A 237 4.91 -10.56 5.96
CA ASP A 237 4.19 -10.01 4.80
C ASP A 237 4.87 -8.76 4.23
N GLU A 238 5.89 -8.98 3.37
CA GLU A 238 6.54 -7.90 2.62
C GLU A 238 5.60 -7.22 1.60
N THR A 239 4.47 -7.86 1.24
CA THR A 239 3.50 -7.34 0.28
C THR A 239 2.47 -6.39 0.91
N GLY A 240 2.24 -6.50 2.22
CA GLY A 240 1.19 -5.77 2.94
C GLY A 240 -0.24 -6.25 2.63
N VAL A 241 -0.40 -7.30 1.83
CA VAL A 241 -1.70 -7.84 1.43
C VAL A 241 -2.42 -8.53 2.60
N ASP A 242 -1.73 -9.29 3.44
CA ASP A 242 -2.35 -9.96 4.58
C ASP A 242 -2.85 -8.95 5.61
N GLN A 243 -2.05 -7.93 5.91
CA GLN A 243 -2.45 -6.82 6.78
C GLN A 243 -3.70 -6.13 6.23
N PHE A 244 -3.71 -5.83 4.93
CA PHE A 244 -4.86 -5.21 4.26
C PHE A 244 -6.11 -6.11 4.29
N LEU A 245 -5.97 -7.39 3.92
CA LEU A 245 -7.09 -8.34 3.91
C LEU A 245 -7.63 -8.59 5.32
N HIS A 246 -6.78 -8.66 6.33
CA HIS A 246 -7.21 -8.78 7.72
C HIS A 246 -7.97 -7.53 8.17
N ALA A 247 -7.47 -6.32 7.88
CA ALA A 247 -8.17 -5.09 8.21
C ALA A 247 -9.56 -5.04 7.57
N LEU A 248 -9.65 -5.48 6.31
CA LEU A 248 -10.92 -5.61 5.59
C LEU A 248 -11.83 -6.66 6.23
N ASP A 249 -11.32 -7.82 6.62
CA ASP A 249 -12.09 -8.88 7.30
C ASP A 249 -12.64 -8.39 8.65
N THR A 250 -11.82 -7.69 9.45
CA THR A 250 -12.25 -7.13 10.74
C THR A 250 -13.40 -6.15 10.56
N ALA A 251 -13.31 -5.24 9.58
CA ALA A 251 -14.34 -4.25 9.32
C ALA A 251 -15.61 -4.87 8.74
N THR A 252 -15.46 -5.80 7.78
CA THR A 252 -16.58 -6.48 7.13
C THR A 252 -17.35 -7.37 8.09
N LEU A 253 -16.67 -8.12 8.96
CA LEU A 253 -17.29 -8.92 10.02
C LEU A 253 -18.13 -8.06 10.96
N LYS A 254 -17.60 -6.90 11.40
CA LYS A 254 -18.31 -5.98 12.29
C LYS A 254 -19.57 -5.38 11.66
N ARG A 255 -19.61 -5.27 10.33
CA ARG A 255 -20.71 -4.65 9.59
C ARG A 255 -21.58 -5.64 8.81
N GLU A 256 -21.36 -6.94 9.00
CA GLU A 256 -22.09 -8.00 8.28
C GLU A 256 -22.03 -7.83 6.75
N LEU A 257 -20.87 -7.41 6.25
CA LEU A 257 -20.58 -7.25 4.82
C LEU A 257 -19.69 -8.38 4.31
N ASP A 258 -19.69 -8.60 3.01
CA ASP A 258 -18.58 -9.27 2.33
C ASP A 258 -17.51 -8.26 1.89
N ARG A 259 -16.31 -8.75 1.58
CA ARG A 259 -15.16 -7.92 1.15
C ARG A 259 -15.49 -7.07 -0.08
N ARG A 260 -16.17 -7.68 -1.06
CA ARG A 260 -16.52 -7.06 -2.33
C ARG A 260 -17.39 -5.82 -2.08
N THR A 261 -18.46 -5.99 -1.35
CA THR A 261 -19.47 -4.97 -1.08
C THR A 261 -18.88 -3.83 -0.26
N ALA A 262 -18.04 -4.14 0.73
CA ALA A 262 -17.31 -3.12 1.47
C ALA A 262 -16.40 -2.28 0.56
N LEU A 263 -15.60 -2.90 -0.31
CA LEU A 263 -14.73 -2.18 -1.25
C LEU A 263 -15.52 -1.40 -2.31
N GLU A 264 -16.67 -1.90 -2.76
CA GLU A 264 -17.57 -1.14 -3.65
C GLU A 264 -18.08 0.15 -2.98
N ILE A 265 -18.52 0.08 -1.71
CA ILE A 265 -18.99 1.24 -0.94
C ILE A 265 -17.84 2.24 -0.71
N VAL A 266 -16.67 1.75 -0.30
CA VAL A 266 -15.48 2.59 -0.09
C VAL A 266 -15.06 3.27 -1.39
N HIS A 267 -15.05 2.56 -2.52
CA HIS A 267 -14.71 3.14 -3.82
C HIS A 267 -15.70 4.21 -4.27
N GLN A 268 -17.02 3.98 -4.11
CA GLN A 268 -18.02 5.00 -4.41
C GLN A 268 -17.80 6.27 -3.56
N ARG A 269 -17.42 6.10 -2.29
CA ARG A 269 -17.10 7.22 -1.40
C ARG A 269 -15.84 7.96 -1.86
N GLN A 270 -14.80 7.25 -2.25
CA GLN A 270 -13.57 7.83 -2.79
C GLN A 270 -13.85 8.65 -4.06
N GLU A 271 -14.64 8.14 -5.00
CA GLU A 271 -15.00 8.88 -6.22
C GLU A 271 -15.80 10.15 -5.91
N GLN A 272 -16.74 10.10 -4.96
CA GLN A 272 -17.46 11.30 -4.49
C GLN A 272 -16.51 12.35 -3.90
N LEU A 273 -15.46 11.92 -3.19
CA LEU A 273 -14.48 12.83 -2.58
C LEU A 273 -13.54 13.43 -3.63
N ARG A 274 -13.17 12.68 -4.67
CA ARG A 274 -12.32 13.15 -5.78
C ARG A 274 -12.99 14.26 -6.59
N VAL A 275 -14.31 14.20 -6.78
CA VAL A 275 -15.06 15.24 -7.52
C VAL A 275 -15.51 16.42 -6.65
N ALA A 276 -15.42 16.29 -5.32
CA ALA A 276 -15.79 17.36 -4.40
C ALA A 276 -14.81 18.54 -4.46
N SER A 277 -15.29 19.75 -4.13
CA SER A 277 -14.42 20.92 -4.06
C SER A 277 -13.29 20.70 -3.04
N PRO A 278 -12.03 20.99 -3.41
CA PRO A 278 -10.89 20.71 -2.54
C PRO A 278 -10.93 21.63 -1.31
N SER A 279 -10.89 21.02 -0.13
CA SER A 279 -10.64 21.67 1.16
C SER A 279 -9.78 20.73 2.00
N ALA A 280 -9.10 21.24 3.04
CA ALA A 280 -8.27 20.40 3.90
C ALA A 280 -9.06 19.19 4.43
N LYS A 281 -10.27 19.43 4.93
CA LYS A 281 -11.17 18.38 5.43
C LYS A 281 -11.56 17.34 4.37
N GLN A 282 -11.78 17.73 3.11
CA GLN A 282 -12.11 16.76 2.05
C GLN A 282 -10.87 15.96 1.63
N ARG A 283 -9.69 16.59 1.58
CA ARG A 283 -8.42 15.91 1.32
C ARG A 283 -8.08 14.90 2.42
N TYR A 284 -8.31 15.26 3.69
CA TYR A 284 -8.17 14.34 4.82
C TYR A 284 -9.07 13.10 4.68
N LYS A 285 -10.35 13.30 4.32
CA LYS A 285 -11.28 12.19 4.08
C LYS A 285 -10.90 11.34 2.87
N LEU A 286 -10.38 11.98 1.81
CA LEU A 286 -9.89 11.28 0.63
C LEU A 286 -8.68 10.41 1.00
N ALA A 287 -7.74 10.93 1.80
CA ALA A 287 -6.60 10.16 2.28
C ALA A 287 -7.03 8.89 3.01
N PHE A 288 -8.02 8.99 3.90
CA PHE A 288 -8.63 7.83 4.55
C PHE A 288 -9.26 6.84 3.57
N ALA A 289 -9.99 7.33 2.57
CA ALA A 289 -10.65 6.47 1.59
C ALA A 289 -9.65 5.74 0.67
N GLU A 290 -8.61 6.44 0.20
CA GLU A 290 -7.51 5.83 -0.57
C GLU A 290 -6.75 4.81 0.29
N PHE A 291 -6.51 5.13 1.57
CA PHE A 291 -5.84 4.21 2.49
C PHE A 291 -6.64 2.92 2.71
N ALA A 292 -7.96 3.05 2.91
CA ALA A 292 -8.87 1.92 3.04
C ALA A 292 -9.01 1.07 1.76
N LEU A 293 -8.61 1.59 0.59
CA LEU A 293 -8.55 0.84 -0.67
C LEU A 293 -7.18 0.19 -0.94
N GLY A 294 -6.20 0.40 -0.06
CA GLY A 294 -4.82 -0.03 -0.31
C GLY A 294 -4.04 0.88 -1.26
N HIS A 295 -4.57 2.04 -1.63
CA HIS A 295 -3.94 3.02 -2.52
C HIS A 295 -3.03 3.95 -1.73
N TYR A 296 -1.95 3.40 -1.16
CA TYR A 296 -1.15 4.10 -0.15
C TYR A 296 -0.44 5.34 -0.71
N SER A 297 0.06 5.28 -1.95
CA SER A 297 0.67 6.44 -2.60
C SER A 297 -0.30 7.62 -2.73
N GLU A 298 -1.50 7.37 -3.25
CA GLU A 298 -2.54 8.38 -3.39
C GLU A 298 -3.02 8.90 -2.03
N ALA A 299 -3.08 8.02 -1.02
CA ALA A 299 -3.44 8.38 0.34
C ALA A 299 -2.42 9.34 0.97
N MET A 300 -1.11 9.10 0.78
CA MET A 300 -0.05 10.01 1.26
C MET A 300 -0.15 11.38 0.59
N VAL A 301 -0.36 11.43 -0.72
CA VAL A 301 -0.53 12.71 -1.45
C VAL A 301 -1.72 13.49 -0.89
N ALA A 302 -2.87 12.84 -0.70
CA ALA A 302 -4.05 13.49 -0.15
C ALA A 302 -3.84 13.96 1.30
N ALA A 303 -3.11 13.20 2.12
CA ALA A 303 -2.77 13.60 3.50
C ALA A 303 -1.80 14.79 3.53
N GLN A 304 -0.79 14.82 2.65
CA GLN A 304 0.14 15.95 2.50
C GLN A 304 -0.57 17.23 2.05
N GLU A 305 -1.47 17.12 1.07
CA GLU A 305 -2.29 18.24 0.62
C GLU A 305 -3.19 18.74 1.75
N SER A 306 -3.82 17.84 2.50
CA SER A 306 -4.63 18.18 3.68
C SER A 306 -3.82 18.94 4.71
N ALA A 307 -2.62 18.46 5.07
CA ALA A 307 -1.75 19.10 6.05
C ALA A 307 -1.34 20.51 5.60
N THR A 308 -0.96 20.65 4.33
CA THR A 308 -0.55 21.93 3.74
C THR A 308 -1.70 22.93 3.73
N MET A 309 -2.90 22.51 3.34
CA MET A 309 -4.08 23.37 3.32
C MET A 309 -4.49 23.78 4.74
N ALA A 310 -4.60 22.83 5.66
CA ALA A 310 -4.98 23.07 7.05
C ALA A 310 -4.01 24.03 7.77
N ALA A 311 -2.71 23.94 7.50
CA ALA A 311 -1.72 24.83 8.11
C ALA A 311 -1.90 26.32 7.72
N THR A 312 -2.64 26.61 6.65
CA THR A 312 -2.96 27.98 6.22
C THR A 312 -4.30 28.48 6.74
N GLU A 313 -5.12 27.61 7.33
CA GLU A 313 -6.43 27.96 7.87
C GLU A 313 -6.28 28.57 9.28
N PRO A 314 -7.07 29.60 9.63
CA PRO A 314 -7.19 30.05 11.01
C PRO A 314 -7.60 28.89 11.91
N ASP A 315 -6.90 28.67 13.02
CA ASP A 315 -7.11 27.55 13.95
C ASP A 315 -6.97 26.16 13.31
N GLY A 316 -6.30 26.06 12.15
CA GLY A 316 -6.10 24.80 11.41
C GLY A 316 -4.94 23.93 11.89
N GLN A 317 -4.20 24.35 12.94
CA GLN A 317 -3.02 23.65 13.45
C GLN A 317 -3.33 22.19 13.83
N GLU A 318 -4.43 21.94 14.57
CA GLU A 318 -4.84 20.59 14.96
C GLU A 318 -5.16 19.72 13.74
N ASN A 319 -5.87 20.27 12.74
CA ASN A 319 -6.18 19.55 11.51
C ASN A 319 -4.91 19.23 10.70
N ALA A 320 -3.94 20.14 10.69
CA ALA A 320 -2.66 19.93 10.02
C ALA A 320 -1.83 18.85 10.72
N LEU A 321 -1.77 18.87 12.06
CA LEU A 321 -1.12 17.82 12.86
C LEU A 321 -1.76 16.45 12.61
N ASN A 322 -3.08 16.36 12.67
CA ASN A 322 -3.81 15.12 12.40
C ASN A 322 -3.57 14.59 10.98
N ALA A 323 -3.41 15.47 10.00
CA ALA A 323 -3.06 15.09 8.62
C ALA A 323 -1.61 14.61 8.49
N CYS A 324 -0.65 15.21 9.21
CA CYS A 324 0.72 14.72 9.28
C CYS A 324 0.82 13.34 9.95
N LEU A 325 0.07 13.10 11.03
CA LEU A 325 0.02 11.78 11.68
C LEU A 325 -0.60 10.72 10.77
N LEU A 326 -1.68 11.06 10.05
CA LEU A 326 -2.25 10.15 9.06
C LEU A 326 -1.24 9.84 7.94
N TRP A 327 -0.52 10.84 7.43
CA TRP A 327 0.54 10.62 6.44
C TRP A 327 1.63 9.69 6.98
N HIS A 328 2.09 9.91 8.21
CA HIS A 328 3.05 9.02 8.88
C HIS A 328 2.56 7.57 8.88
N ASP A 329 1.33 7.32 9.36
CA ASP A 329 0.80 5.96 9.47
C ASP A 329 0.65 5.27 8.11
N ILE A 330 0.24 6.01 7.08
CA ILE A 330 0.17 5.48 5.71
C ILE A 330 1.57 5.11 5.21
N ALA A 331 2.57 5.95 5.46
CA ALA A 331 3.94 5.70 5.05
C ALA A 331 4.55 4.49 5.78
N VAL A 332 4.25 4.31 7.08
CA VAL A 332 4.59 3.11 7.85
C VAL A 332 3.94 1.87 7.25
N ALA A 333 2.63 1.92 6.99
CA ALA A 333 1.90 0.82 6.35
C ALA A 333 2.44 0.50 4.95
N ALA A 334 2.94 1.50 4.21
CA ALA A 334 3.61 1.33 2.93
C ALA A 334 5.07 0.85 3.04
N GLY A 335 5.66 0.84 4.24
CA GLY A 335 7.07 0.49 4.45
C GLY A 335 8.04 1.59 4.00
N ARG A 336 7.55 2.82 3.78
CA ARG A 336 8.32 3.99 3.35
C ARG A 336 8.83 4.76 4.56
N ARG A 337 9.84 4.20 5.22
CA ARG A 337 10.40 4.70 6.49
C ARG A 337 10.83 6.17 6.46
N GLU A 338 11.56 6.57 5.42
CA GLU A 338 12.03 7.96 5.29
C GLU A 338 10.86 8.93 5.10
N GLU A 339 9.84 8.54 4.34
CA GLU A 339 8.64 9.35 4.14
C GLU A 339 7.80 9.47 5.43
N ALA A 340 7.75 8.40 6.23
CA ALA A 340 7.13 8.40 7.55
C ALA A 340 7.83 9.36 8.53
N LEU A 341 9.16 9.44 8.48
CA LEU A 341 9.93 10.40 9.28
C LEU A 341 9.66 11.84 8.84
N VAL A 342 9.67 12.11 7.53
CA VAL A 342 9.36 13.44 6.98
C VAL A 342 7.97 13.91 7.43
N ALA A 343 6.97 13.01 7.47
CA ALA A 343 5.63 13.34 7.93
C ALA A 343 5.62 13.82 9.39
N LEU A 344 6.35 13.12 10.26
CA LEU A 344 6.52 13.49 11.66
C LEU A 344 7.26 14.82 11.82
N GLU A 345 8.38 15.02 11.12
CA GLU A 345 9.13 16.27 11.16
C GLU A 345 8.27 17.47 10.74
N LYS A 346 7.47 17.31 9.68
CA LYS A 346 6.53 18.36 9.26
C LYS A 346 5.46 18.64 10.30
N GLY A 347 4.94 17.62 10.98
CA GLY A 347 3.99 17.81 12.08
C GLY A 347 4.64 18.54 13.26
N GLY A 348 5.83 18.11 13.69
CA GLY A 348 6.55 18.71 14.81
C GLY A 348 6.89 20.18 14.57
N ALA A 349 7.22 20.55 13.33
CA ALA A 349 7.49 21.93 12.93
C ALA A 349 6.27 22.86 13.02
N LEU A 350 5.05 22.33 13.16
CA LEU A 350 3.83 23.12 13.38
C LEU A 350 3.63 23.49 14.85
N ILE A 351 4.41 22.93 15.78
CA ILE A 351 4.26 23.14 17.22
C ILE A 351 5.38 24.06 17.70
N ASP A 352 4.99 25.20 18.26
CA ASP A 352 5.93 26.13 18.87
C ASP A 352 6.31 25.63 20.28
N LYS A 353 7.57 25.19 20.43
CA LYS A 353 8.11 24.66 21.69
C LYS A 353 8.04 25.67 22.84
N GLU A 354 8.19 26.97 22.57
CA GLU A 354 8.16 28.00 23.62
C GLU A 354 6.73 28.31 24.06
N ARG A 355 5.80 28.29 23.10
CA ARG A 355 4.39 28.60 23.35
C ARG A 355 3.64 27.43 23.98
N ASP A 356 3.84 26.22 23.47
CA ASP A 356 3.09 25.00 23.83
C ASP A 356 4.06 23.83 24.13
N PRO A 357 4.94 23.93 25.15
CA PRO A 357 6.02 22.97 25.39
C PRO A 357 5.53 21.54 25.64
N LEU A 358 4.43 21.37 26.37
CA LEU A 358 3.86 20.04 26.64
C LEU A 358 3.30 19.37 25.38
N LEU A 359 2.61 20.13 24.52
CA LEU A 359 2.13 19.63 23.23
C LEU A 359 3.32 19.25 22.33
N TRP A 360 4.38 20.05 22.37
CA TRP A 360 5.61 19.73 21.65
C TRP A 360 6.21 18.41 22.15
N ALA A 361 6.32 18.23 23.47
CA ALA A 361 6.85 17.00 24.06
C ALA A 361 6.00 15.77 23.72
N ASP A 362 4.67 15.88 23.80
CA ASP A 362 3.75 14.78 23.48
C ASP A 362 3.81 14.36 22.01
N PHE A 363 3.97 15.33 21.09
CA PHE A 363 4.14 15.01 19.68
C PHE A 363 5.53 14.39 19.40
N HIS A 364 6.59 14.98 19.96
CA HIS A 364 7.96 14.54 19.69
C HIS A 364 8.33 13.22 20.37
N GLU A 365 7.56 12.79 21.37
CA GLU A 365 7.68 11.44 21.94
C GLU A 365 7.47 10.35 20.88
N GLN A 366 6.50 10.51 19.98
CA GLN A 366 6.26 9.58 18.86
C GLN A 366 7.42 9.60 17.85
N VAL A 367 8.05 10.76 17.65
CA VAL A 367 9.22 10.90 16.78
C VAL A 367 10.42 10.19 17.37
N ALA A 368 10.65 10.35 18.67
CA ALA A 368 11.72 9.66 19.39
C ALA A 368 11.52 8.14 19.36
N GLU A 369 10.31 7.65 19.65
CA GLU A 369 9.98 6.22 19.58
C GLU A 369 10.24 5.66 18.17
N PHE A 370 9.74 6.32 17.13
CA PHE A 370 9.97 5.91 15.74
C PHE A 370 11.46 5.87 15.37
N LEU A 371 12.25 6.85 15.82
CA LEU A 371 13.69 6.88 15.58
C LEU A 371 14.41 5.71 16.29
N LEU A 372 14.01 5.36 17.51
CA LEU A 372 14.57 4.22 18.25
C LEU A 372 14.29 2.89 17.55
N ASP A 373 13.04 2.67 17.13
CA ASP A 373 12.62 1.44 16.42
C ASP A 373 13.37 1.23 15.10
N HIS A 374 13.90 2.31 14.52
CA HIS A 374 14.67 2.32 13.28
C HIS A 374 16.18 2.52 13.48
N ALA A 375 16.67 2.35 14.72
CA ALA A 375 18.07 2.43 15.10
C ALA A 375 18.74 3.78 14.72
N ARG A 376 17.99 4.88 14.77
CA ARG A 376 18.49 6.25 14.54
C ARG A 376 18.84 6.94 15.88
N PHE A 377 19.67 6.27 16.68
CA PHE A 377 19.95 6.66 18.07
C PHE A 377 20.52 8.08 18.22
N ASP A 378 21.44 8.48 17.33
CA ASP A 378 22.06 9.81 17.35
C ASP A 378 21.05 10.95 17.17
N HIS A 379 19.91 10.68 16.51
CA HIS A 379 18.84 11.66 16.31
C HIS A 379 17.80 11.58 17.42
N ALA A 380 17.57 10.38 17.98
CA ALA A 380 16.64 10.18 19.09
C ALA A 380 17.14 10.80 20.40
N GLU A 381 18.44 10.70 20.69
CA GLU A 381 19.04 11.15 21.96
C GLU A 381 18.77 12.61 22.31
N PRO A 382 19.16 13.61 21.49
CA PRO A 382 18.90 15.01 21.84
C PRO A 382 17.40 15.33 21.93
N LEU A 383 16.56 14.59 21.21
CA LEU A 383 15.12 14.77 21.24
C LEU A 383 14.51 14.27 22.54
N ILE A 384 14.91 13.09 23.01
CA ILE A 384 14.42 12.53 24.28
C ILE A 384 14.89 13.39 25.46
N ASP A 385 16.11 13.91 25.42
CA ASP A 385 16.65 14.82 26.43
C ASP A 385 15.76 16.07 26.56
N ASP A 386 15.47 16.74 25.43
CA ASP A 386 14.55 17.88 25.36
C ASP A 386 13.13 17.57 25.89
N ILE A 387 12.59 16.39 25.58
CA ILE A 387 11.27 15.95 26.05
C ILE A 387 11.27 15.77 27.57
N ILE A 388 12.31 15.15 28.11
CA ILE A 388 12.47 14.93 29.56
C ILE A 388 12.60 16.27 30.27
N ASP A 389 13.45 17.17 29.80
CA ASP A 389 13.62 18.51 30.39
C ASP A 389 12.30 19.27 30.47
N ILE A 390 11.51 19.28 29.38
CA ILE A 390 10.18 19.89 29.36
C ILE A 390 9.25 19.23 30.38
N ARG A 391 9.19 17.90 30.41
CA ARG A 391 8.27 17.17 31.31
C ARG A 391 8.70 17.30 32.77
N GLU A 392 9.99 17.43 33.06
CA GLU A 392 10.49 17.75 34.39
C GLU A 392 10.08 19.15 34.86
N GLU A 393 10.18 20.14 33.98
CA GLU A 393 9.81 21.52 34.31
C GLU A 393 8.29 21.67 34.53
N HIS A 394 7.49 21.05 33.68
CA HIS A 394 6.05 21.31 33.62
C HIS A 394 5.17 20.23 34.26
N GLN A 395 5.63 18.97 34.30
CA GLN A 395 4.84 17.79 34.72
C GLN A 395 5.68 16.71 35.46
N PRO A 396 6.44 17.05 36.51
CA PRO A 396 7.46 16.17 37.10
C PRO A 396 6.93 14.90 37.79
N ASP A 397 5.66 14.86 38.14
CA ASP A 397 5.02 13.73 38.82
C ASP A 397 3.97 13.03 37.93
N GLU A 398 3.86 13.39 36.65
CA GLU A 398 2.89 12.78 35.73
C GLU A 398 3.43 11.52 35.06
N THR A 399 2.50 10.60 34.70
CA THR A 399 2.85 9.37 33.97
C THR A 399 3.54 9.62 32.63
N ALA A 400 3.32 10.78 32.02
CA ALA A 400 4.01 11.22 30.82
C ALA A 400 5.53 11.23 31.01
N LEU A 401 6.05 11.87 32.07
CA LEU A 401 7.50 11.87 32.34
C LEU A 401 8.05 10.44 32.47
N ALA A 402 7.33 9.56 33.16
CA ALA A 402 7.74 8.17 33.33
C ALA A 402 7.86 7.42 31.99
N LYS A 403 6.96 7.68 31.03
CA LYS A 403 7.03 7.12 29.68
C LYS A 403 8.25 7.60 28.91
N SER A 404 8.59 8.89 28.98
CA SER A 404 9.81 9.41 28.33
C SER A 404 11.08 8.84 28.96
N LEU A 405 11.07 8.62 30.28
CA LEU A 405 12.18 7.93 30.97
C LEU A 405 12.32 6.48 30.50
N LEU A 406 11.23 5.78 30.16
CA LEU A 406 11.30 4.45 29.55
C LEU A 406 11.87 4.48 28.13
N LEU A 407 11.57 5.49 27.32
CA LEU A 407 12.22 5.69 26.02
C LEU A 407 13.73 5.93 26.18
N TRP A 408 14.13 6.70 27.19
CA TRP A 408 15.54 6.87 27.52
C TRP A 408 16.20 5.56 27.98
N CYS A 409 15.49 4.70 28.74
CA CYS A 409 15.99 3.36 29.07
C CYS A 409 16.25 2.53 27.80
N HIS A 410 15.33 2.57 26.83
CA HIS A 410 15.49 1.87 25.55
C HIS A 410 16.73 2.37 24.79
N LEU A 411 16.95 3.69 24.72
CA LEU A 411 18.16 4.27 24.12
C LEU A 411 19.44 3.82 24.84
N LEU A 412 19.44 3.84 26.18
CA LEU A 412 20.60 3.48 26.99
C LEU A 412 20.97 2.00 26.85
N ASP A 413 19.98 1.13 26.73
CA ASP A 413 20.17 -0.30 26.46
C ASP A 413 20.91 -0.51 25.13
N HIS A 414 20.45 0.13 24.05
CA HIS A 414 21.13 0.08 22.74
C HIS A 414 22.56 0.65 22.78
N LYS A 415 22.81 1.66 23.61
CA LYS A 415 24.15 2.23 23.83
C LYS A 415 25.01 1.44 24.83
N ALA A 416 24.51 0.30 25.33
CA ALA A 416 25.13 -0.52 26.37
C ALA A 416 25.49 0.26 27.66
N ASN A 417 24.75 1.33 27.96
CA ASN A 417 24.89 2.10 29.20
C ASN A 417 23.94 1.54 30.28
N PHE A 418 24.20 0.29 30.68
CA PHE A 418 23.34 -0.45 31.61
C PHE A 418 23.21 0.23 32.96
N LYS A 419 24.28 0.86 33.47
CA LYS A 419 24.21 1.62 34.72
C LYS A 419 23.20 2.76 34.62
N GLY A 420 23.26 3.54 33.54
CA GLY A 420 22.28 4.59 33.29
C GLY A 420 20.86 4.03 33.19
N ALA A 421 20.68 2.89 32.50
CA ALA A 421 19.36 2.27 32.35
C ALA A 421 18.76 1.83 33.70
N VAL A 422 19.58 1.31 34.63
CA VAL A 422 19.16 1.00 36.01
C VAL A 422 18.71 2.25 36.76
N ASP A 423 19.49 3.33 36.69
CA ASP A 423 19.19 4.57 37.42
C ASP A 423 17.90 5.23 36.88
N VAL A 424 17.72 5.24 35.56
CA VAL A 424 16.57 5.86 34.89
C VAL A 424 15.30 5.02 35.06
N SER A 425 15.39 3.69 34.94
CA SER A 425 14.23 2.81 35.15
C SER A 425 13.72 2.86 36.59
N ALA A 426 14.61 2.95 37.59
CA ALA A 426 14.21 3.16 38.99
C ALA A 426 13.46 4.48 39.19
N ARG A 427 13.84 5.52 38.45
CA ARG A 427 13.15 6.81 38.47
C ARG A 427 11.76 6.72 37.82
N ALA A 428 11.63 6.06 36.67
CA ALA A 428 10.34 5.82 36.02
C ALA A 428 9.39 5.02 36.93
N GLU A 429 9.87 3.95 37.56
CA GLU A 429 9.12 3.14 38.52
C GLU A 429 8.55 3.99 39.66
N HIS A 430 9.36 4.89 40.22
CA HIS A 430 8.95 5.78 41.30
C HIS A 430 7.81 6.70 40.89
N VAL A 431 7.86 7.27 39.68
CA VAL A 431 6.79 8.12 39.15
C VAL A 431 5.50 7.32 38.94
N PHE A 432 5.58 6.12 38.34
CA PHE A 432 4.40 5.25 38.15
C PHE A 432 3.79 4.77 39.49
N THR A 433 4.61 4.55 40.51
CA THR A 433 4.17 4.10 41.84
C THR A 433 3.45 5.20 42.63
N LYS A 434 3.86 6.45 42.44
CA LYS A 434 3.29 7.62 43.13
C LYS A 434 1.90 8.05 42.63
N GLN A 435 1.46 7.51 41.50
CA GLN A 435 0.16 7.86 40.94
C GLN A 435 -0.99 7.51 41.88
N ILE A 436 -2.08 8.29 41.84
CA ILE A 436 -3.29 8.06 42.66
C ILE A 436 -3.82 6.63 42.47
N SER A 437 -3.76 6.14 41.23
CA SER A 437 -3.88 4.72 40.90
C SER A 437 -2.55 4.29 40.28
N PRO A 438 -1.78 3.41 40.94
CA PRO A 438 -0.50 2.94 40.40
C PRO A 438 -0.66 2.35 38.99
N ASP A 439 0.23 2.75 38.09
CA ASP A 439 0.30 2.16 36.74
C ASP A 439 1.13 0.88 36.79
N PHE A 440 0.47 -0.25 37.02
CA PHE A 440 1.13 -1.54 37.12
C PHE A 440 1.84 -1.98 35.82
N ALA A 441 1.35 -1.54 34.65
CA ALA A 441 2.01 -1.84 33.38
C ALA A 441 3.32 -1.06 33.27
N GLY A 442 3.32 0.23 33.59
CA GLY A 442 4.52 1.06 33.64
C GLY A 442 5.56 0.61 34.68
N ILE A 443 5.09 0.17 35.86
CA ILE A 443 5.95 -0.43 36.89
C ILE A 443 6.60 -1.71 36.35
N SER A 444 5.83 -2.61 35.73
CA SER A 444 6.37 -3.85 35.15
C SER A 444 7.44 -3.55 34.10
N ALA A 445 7.16 -2.63 33.16
CA ALA A 445 8.11 -2.26 32.12
C ALA A 445 9.43 -1.71 32.70
N SER A 446 9.34 -0.90 33.76
CA SER A 446 10.51 -0.37 34.47
C SER A 446 11.34 -1.48 35.12
N LEU A 447 10.69 -2.46 35.74
CA LEU A 447 11.34 -3.64 36.33
C LEU A 447 12.01 -4.51 35.26
N ASP A 448 11.38 -4.68 34.10
CA ASP A 448 11.90 -5.47 32.99
C ASP A 448 13.21 -4.85 32.45
N PHE A 449 13.24 -3.55 32.18
CA PHE A 449 14.48 -2.85 31.78
C PHE A 449 15.58 -2.98 32.82
N ARG A 450 15.24 -2.83 34.11
CA ARG A 450 16.22 -3.01 35.19
C ARG A 450 16.74 -4.44 35.28
N GLY A 451 15.87 -5.43 35.04
CA GLY A 451 16.23 -6.84 35.00
C GLY A 451 17.23 -7.13 33.88
N VAL A 452 16.97 -6.64 32.67
CA VAL A 452 17.85 -6.76 31.50
C VAL A 452 19.21 -6.09 31.75
N ALA A 453 19.22 -4.88 32.32
CA ALA A 453 20.46 -4.16 32.57
C ALA A 453 21.34 -4.76 33.69
N LEU A 454 20.79 -5.63 34.54
CA LEU A 454 21.51 -6.30 35.64
C LEU A 454 21.98 -7.72 35.30
N SER A 455 21.50 -8.31 34.20
CA SER A 455 21.92 -9.62 33.68
C SER A 455 23.16 -9.51 32.81
#